data_AF-A0A6J6BRQ1-F1
#
_entry.id   AF-A0A6J6BRQ1-F1
#
_cell.length_a   1.000
_cell.length_b   1.000
_cell.length_c   1.000
_cell.angle_alpha   90.00
_cell.angle_beta   90.00
_cell.angle_gamma   90.00
#
_symmetry.space_group_name_H-M   'P 1'
#
loop_
_entity.id
_entity.type
_entity.pdbx_description
1 polymer ?
#
loop_
_entity_poly.entity_id
_entity_poly.type
_entity_poly.pdbx_seq_one_letter_code
_entity_poly.pdbx_strand_id
1 'polypeptide(L)'
;MFPGIGTVINILTIIGGASIGVLIGNRMKIKTRDLLTDVLGLVTFLGAASALIPLWSRRYIDSLPSGWALLVVLGSLLLGGLIGSALNLEDRLDGLGEKLRQRFGASQESPFVEGFVSASLLFAIGPLAILGSISDGMSTGIDQLLLKSTLDFFAAMAFATSLGWGVAVSALPVGLYQGAWTVIGLALGKVLDGYQVDAMTVVGGIMLLCIAFRLLKIKSVAVGNLLPALAIAPLLALAMHQFI
;
A
#
# COMPACT_ATOMS: atom_id res chain seq x y z
N MET A 1 16.93 -8.21 4.89
CA MET A 1 15.72 -9.07 4.88
C MET A 1 15.52 -9.56 3.45
N PHE A 2 14.85 -10.69 3.22
CA PHE A 2 14.60 -11.16 1.85
C PHE A 2 13.39 -10.42 1.26
N PRO A 3 13.37 -10.15 -0.07
CA PRO A 3 12.24 -9.48 -0.71
C PRO A 3 10.95 -10.29 -0.60
N GLY A 4 9.86 -9.65 -0.18
CA GLY A 4 8.55 -10.31 0.02
C GLY A 4 8.26 -10.74 1.45
N ILE A 5 9.16 -10.45 2.40
CA ILE A 5 8.91 -10.70 3.82
C ILE A 5 7.69 -9.92 4.32
N GLY A 6 7.41 -8.73 3.79
CA GLY A 6 6.23 -7.96 4.17
C GLY A 6 4.93 -8.63 3.73
N THR A 7 4.92 -9.29 2.57
CA THR A 7 3.78 -10.11 2.11
C THR A 7 3.56 -11.30 3.04
N VAL A 8 4.63 -11.98 3.44
CA VAL A 8 4.55 -13.11 4.40
C VAL A 8 4.00 -12.64 5.74
N ILE A 9 4.49 -11.50 6.25
CA ILE A 9 3.97 -10.90 7.48
C ILE A 9 2.48 -10.61 7.34
N ASN A 10 2.03 -10.03 6.21
CA ASN A 10 0.61 -9.75 6.01
C ASN A 10 -0.28 -11.00 5.98
N ILE A 11 0.17 -12.06 5.32
CA ILE A 11 -0.52 -13.35 5.30
C ILE A 11 -0.67 -13.88 6.74
N LEU A 12 0.42 -13.84 7.52
CA LEU A 12 0.42 -14.31 8.91
C LEU A 12 -0.48 -13.45 9.81
N THR A 13 -0.49 -12.13 9.62
CA THR A 13 -1.35 -11.24 10.40
C THR A 13 -2.82 -11.41 10.06
N ILE A 14 -3.18 -11.64 8.79
CA ILE A 14 -4.58 -11.95 8.41
C ILE A 14 -5.03 -13.25 9.07
N ILE A 15 -4.23 -14.32 8.98
CA ILE A 15 -4.54 -15.62 9.59
C ILE A 15 -4.65 -15.50 11.11
N GLY A 16 -3.68 -14.82 11.75
CA GLY A 16 -3.66 -14.61 13.19
C GLY A 16 -4.84 -13.75 13.67
N GLY A 17 -5.12 -12.64 12.97
CA GLY A 17 -6.24 -11.75 13.25
C GLY A 17 -7.58 -12.48 13.13
N ALA A 18 -7.79 -13.21 12.03
CA ALA A 18 -9.00 -13.99 11.83
C ALA A 18 -9.17 -15.09 12.89
N SER A 19 -8.11 -15.82 13.21
CA SER A 19 -8.14 -16.88 14.23
C SER A 19 -8.53 -16.31 15.60
N ILE A 20 -7.91 -15.19 15.99
CA ILE A 20 -8.25 -14.48 17.23
C ILE A 20 -9.70 -13.97 17.18
N GLY A 21 -10.15 -13.43 16.06
CA GLY A 21 -11.52 -12.94 15.87
C GLY A 21 -12.56 -14.03 16.09
N VAL A 22 -12.38 -15.21 15.48
CA VAL A 22 -13.27 -16.36 15.70
C VAL A 22 -13.29 -16.79 17.17
N LEU A 23 -12.14 -16.79 17.84
CA LEU A 23 -12.01 -17.24 19.24
C LEU A 23 -12.55 -16.23 20.27
N ILE A 24 -12.32 -14.93 20.06
CA ILE A 24 -12.69 -13.87 21.01
C ILE A 24 -14.15 -13.44 20.83
N GLY A 25 -14.71 -13.58 19.63
CA GLY A 25 -16.04 -13.05 19.31
C GLY A 25 -16.12 -11.52 19.39
N ASN A 26 -17.32 -10.96 19.49
CA ASN A 26 -17.62 -9.54 19.24
C ASN A 26 -17.18 -8.54 20.35
N ARG A 27 -16.02 -8.72 20.99
CA ARG A 27 -15.64 -7.99 22.23
C ARG A 27 -14.73 -6.77 22.06
N MET A 28 -14.35 -6.40 20.84
CA MET A 28 -13.49 -5.23 20.60
C MET A 28 -14.28 -3.92 20.72
N LYS A 29 -13.92 -3.06 21.69
CA LYS A 29 -14.53 -1.73 21.86
C LYS A 29 -14.09 -0.80 20.73
N ILE A 30 -15.02 -0.02 20.18
CA ILE A 30 -14.76 0.95 19.10
C ILE A 30 -13.60 1.90 19.44
N LYS A 31 -13.55 2.41 20.69
CA LYS A 31 -12.48 3.30 21.16
C LYS A 31 -11.07 2.70 21.03
N THR A 32 -10.92 1.40 21.23
CA THR A 32 -9.63 0.71 21.09
C THR A 32 -9.22 0.65 19.62
N ARG A 33 -10.16 0.41 18.71
CA ARG A 33 -9.90 0.40 17.26
C ARG A 33 -9.48 1.79 16.75
N ASP A 34 -10.15 2.85 17.21
CA ASP A 34 -9.77 4.21 16.83
C ASP A 34 -8.35 4.55 17.30
N LEU A 35 -8.02 4.31 18.58
CA LEU A 35 -6.68 4.56 19.12
C LEU A 35 -5.58 3.79 18.36
N LEU A 36 -5.84 2.53 18.01
CA LEU A 36 -4.91 1.72 17.21
C LEU A 36 -4.72 2.29 15.80
N THR A 37 -5.80 2.78 15.18
CA THR A 37 -5.73 3.43 13.87
C THR A 37 -4.92 4.72 13.94
N ASP A 38 -5.07 5.49 15.01
CA ASP A 38 -4.28 6.70 15.24
C ASP A 38 -2.79 6.39 15.40
N VAL A 39 -2.43 5.40 16.24
CA VAL A 39 -1.04 4.95 16.42
C VAL A 39 -0.44 4.48 15.09
N LEU A 40 -1.21 3.75 14.27
CA LEU A 40 -0.78 3.33 12.95
C LEU A 40 -0.58 4.51 12.00
N GLY A 41 -1.45 5.50 12.04
CA GLY A 41 -1.28 6.76 11.31
C GLY A 41 0.03 7.48 11.70
N LEU A 42 0.37 7.52 12.98
CA LEU A 42 1.63 8.10 13.47
C LEU A 42 2.86 7.30 13.01
N VAL A 43 2.82 5.97 13.07
CA VAL A 43 3.93 5.12 12.56
C VAL A 43 4.07 5.26 11.04
N THR A 44 2.95 5.38 10.32
CA THR A 44 2.96 5.65 8.87
C THR A 44 3.64 6.97 8.56
N PHE A 45 3.37 8.00 9.36
CA PHE A 45 4.01 9.30 9.21
C PHE A 45 5.54 9.19 9.37
N LEU A 46 6.02 8.39 10.34
CA LEU A 46 7.45 8.12 10.50
C LEU A 46 8.04 7.37 9.29
N GLY A 47 7.35 6.36 8.77
CA GLY A 47 7.75 5.64 7.56
C GLY A 47 7.72 6.52 6.30
N ALA A 48 6.78 7.46 6.22
CA ALA A 48 6.76 8.48 5.17
C ALA A 48 7.99 9.39 5.28
N ALA A 49 8.31 9.87 6.49
CA ALA A 49 9.47 10.71 6.73
C ALA A 49 10.79 9.99 6.39
N SER A 50 10.93 8.70 6.72
CA SER A 50 12.11 7.90 6.36
C SER A 50 12.25 7.74 4.84
N ALA A 51 11.14 7.48 4.14
CA ALA A 51 11.10 7.38 2.68
C ALA A 51 11.40 8.70 1.94
N LEU A 52 11.33 9.85 2.63
CA LEU A 52 11.72 11.15 2.09
C LEU A 52 13.23 11.43 2.22
N ILE A 53 13.97 10.72 3.08
CA ILE A 53 15.41 10.91 3.29
C ILE A 53 16.23 10.92 1.97
N PRO A 54 15.96 10.03 0.98
CA PRO A 54 16.73 10.00 -0.26
C PRO A 54 16.68 11.30 -1.07
N LEU A 55 15.68 12.16 -0.85
CA LEU A 55 15.57 13.47 -1.48
C LEU A 55 16.81 14.35 -1.26
N TRP A 56 17.47 14.19 -0.11
CA TRP A 56 18.69 14.92 0.25
C TRP A 56 19.97 14.09 0.09
N SER A 57 19.88 12.91 -0.51
CA SER A 57 21.06 12.07 -0.72
C SER A 57 21.93 12.62 -1.84
N ARG A 58 23.26 12.51 -1.68
CA ARG A 58 24.23 12.89 -2.72
C ARG A 58 24.00 12.11 -4.01
N ARG A 59 23.72 10.80 -3.89
CA ARG A 59 23.39 9.94 -5.04
C ARG A 59 22.25 10.52 -5.88
N TYR A 60 21.18 10.99 -5.24
CA TYR A 60 20.04 11.55 -5.96
C TYR A 60 20.31 12.96 -6.50
N ILE A 61 20.93 13.83 -5.69
CA ILE A 61 21.21 15.22 -6.07
C ILE A 61 22.25 15.30 -7.19
N ASP A 62 23.36 14.57 -7.07
CA ASP A 62 24.46 14.60 -8.05
C ASP A 62 24.08 13.90 -9.37
N SER A 63 23.04 13.06 -9.33
CA SER A 63 22.47 12.40 -10.52
C SER A 63 21.32 13.19 -11.14
N LEU A 64 21.15 14.47 -10.81
CA LEU A 64 20.17 15.36 -11.43
C LEU A 64 20.75 16.77 -11.64
N PRO A 65 20.20 17.57 -12.58
CA PRO A 65 20.62 18.95 -12.74
C PRO A 65 20.41 19.77 -11.44
N SER A 66 21.27 20.73 -11.19
CA SER A 66 21.25 21.55 -9.95
C SER A 66 19.87 22.14 -9.66
N GLY A 67 19.29 21.77 -8.52
CA GLY A 67 17.96 22.23 -8.07
C GLY A 67 16.76 21.42 -8.60
N TRP A 68 16.97 20.39 -9.43
CA TRP A 68 15.89 19.62 -10.05
C TRP A 68 15.39 18.43 -9.23
N ALA A 69 16.09 18.01 -8.17
CA ALA A 69 15.68 16.89 -7.31
C ALA A 69 14.21 16.99 -6.84
N LEU A 70 13.81 18.16 -6.34
CA LEU A 70 12.42 18.44 -5.94
C LEU A 70 11.46 18.57 -7.14
N LEU A 71 11.91 19.16 -8.24
CA LEU A 71 11.11 19.34 -9.46
C LEU A 71 10.76 18.00 -10.10
N VAL A 72 11.67 17.02 -10.04
CA VAL A 72 11.42 15.67 -10.54
C VAL A 72 10.29 14.99 -9.75
N VAL A 73 10.32 15.10 -8.43
CA VAL A 73 9.29 14.56 -7.54
C VAL A 73 7.95 15.27 -7.77
N LEU A 74 7.96 16.60 -7.80
CA LEU A 74 6.77 17.41 -8.05
C LEU A 74 6.16 17.10 -9.42
N GLY A 75 6.98 17.11 -10.47
CA GLY A 75 6.56 16.81 -11.84
C GLY A 75 5.96 15.41 -11.96
N SER A 76 6.56 14.42 -11.28
CA SER A 76 6.05 13.05 -11.27
C SER A 76 4.69 12.94 -10.59
N LEU A 77 4.51 13.61 -9.43
CA LEU A 77 3.23 13.64 -8.73
C LEU A 77 2.15 14.39 -9.50
N LEU A 78 2.48 15.51 -10.13
CA LEU A 78 1.52 16.29 -10.93
C LEU A 78 1.10 15.53 -12.18
N LEU A 79 2.06 15.03 -12.98
CA LEU A 79 1.76 14.26 -14.19
C LEU A 79 1.06 12.96 -13.84
N GLY A 80 1.51 12.26 -12.80
CA GLY A 80 0.90 11.02 -12.34
C GLY A 80 -0.52 11.24 -11.81
N GLY A 81 -0.73 12.30 -11.03
CA GLY A 81 -2.03 12.69 -10.54
C GLY A 81 -3.00 13.12 -11.64
N LEU A 82 -2.52 13.86 -12.65
CA LEU A 82 -3.31 14.21 -13.83
C LEU A 82 -3.76 12.97 -14.60
N ILE A 83 -2.83 12.04 -14.87
CA ILE A 83 -3.12 10.78 -15.56
C ILE A 83 -4.09 9.92 -14.72
N GLY A 84 -3.81 9.75 -13.43
CA GLY A 84 -4.63 8.92 -12.56
C GLY A 84 -6.03 9.49 -12.32
N SER A 85 -6.14 10.81 -12.19
CA SER A 85 -7.43 11.51 -12.11
C SER A 85 -8.21 11.40 -13.43
N ALA A 86 -7.57 11.61 -14.59
CA ALA A 86 -8.22 11.44 -15.89
C ALA A 86 -8.74 10.02 -16.12
N LEU A 87 -8.06 9.02 -15.54
CA LEU A 87 -8.47 7.61 -15.58
C LEU A 87 -9.46 7.24 -14.45
N ASN A 88 -9.69 8.12 -13.48
CA ASN A 88 -10.41 7.87 -12.23
C ASN A 88 -9.93 6.56 -11.54
N LEU A 89 -8.62 6.43 -11.33
CA LEU A 89 -8.03 5.19 -10.82
C LEU A 89 -8.55 4.81 -9.43
N GLU A 90 -8.70 5.77 -8.52
CA GLU A 90 -9.24 5.53 -7.19
C GLU A 90 -10.65 4.94 -7.26
N ASP A 91 -11.57 5.61 -7.95
CA ASP A 91 -12.96 5.15 -8.09
C ASP A 91 -13.05 3.81 -8.81
N ARG A 92 -12.15 3.54 -9.76
CA ARG A 92 -12.08 2.24 -10.45
C ARG A 92 -11.59 1.15 -9.52
N LEU A 93 -10.57 1.41 -8.70
CA LEU A 93 -10.10 0.44 -7.72
C LEU A 93 -11.22 0.12 -6.72
N ASP A 94 -11.88 1.14 -6.17
CA ASP A 94 -13.00 0.98 -5.26
C ASP A 94 -14.18 0.23 -5.93
N GLY A 95 -14.53 0.62 -7.15
CA GLY A 95 -15.61 0.01 -7.93
C GLY A 95 -15.31 -1.42 -8.41
N LEU A 96 -14.04 -1.76 -8.67
CA LEU A 96 -13.61 -3.14 -8.96
C LEU A 96 -13.83 -4.02 -7.74
N GLY A 97 -13.55 -3.52 -6.54
CA GLY A 97 -13.85 -4.22 -5.30
C GLY A 97 -15.31 -4.56 -5.17
N GLU A 98 -16.20 -3.58 -5.34
CA GLU A 98 -17.63 -3.83 -5.19
C GLU A 98 -18.19 -4.74 -6.30
N LYS A 99 -17.75 -4.58 -7.56
CA LYS A 99 -18.18 -5.46 -8.67
C LYS A 99 -17.76 -6.91 -8.47
N LEU A 100 -16.53 -7.15 -8.00
CA LEU A 100 -16.07 -8.49 -7.71
C LEU A 100 -16.82 -9.09 -6.51
N ARG A 101 -17.10 -8.28 -5.48
CA ARG A 101 -17.90 -8.70 -4.33
C ARG A 101 -19.28 -9.21 -4.73
N GLN A 102 -19.96 -8.47 -5.61
CA GLN A 102 -21.28 -8.85 -6.13
C GLN A 102 -21.19 -10.10 -7.04
N ARG A 103 -20.18 -10.18 -7.90
CA ARG A 103 -20.02 -11.29 -8.85
C ARG A 103 -19.72 -12.63 -8.18
N PHE A 104 -18.94 -12.64 -7.10
CA PHE A 104 -18.60 -13.86 -6.37
C PHE A 104 -19.68 -14.30 -5.36
N GLY A 105 -20.87 -13.69 -5.41
CA GLY A 105 -22.04 -14.19 -4.71
C GLY A 105 -21.90 -14.11 -3.19
N ALA A 106 -21.38 -12.99 -2.68
CA ALA A 106 -21.52 -12.64 -1.26
C ALA A 106 -23.01 -12.42 -0.94
N SER A 107 -23.75 -13.52 -0.80
CA SER A 107 -25.12 -13.60 -0.31
C SER A 107 -25.08 -14.01 1.16
N GLN A 108 -26.00 -13.47 1.97
CA GLN A 108 -26.09 -13.75 3.41
C GLN A 108 -26.26 -15.25 3.73
N GLU A 109 -26.60 -16.08 2.74
CA GLU A 109 -26.80 -17.53 2.89
C GLU A 109 -25.51 -18.31 3.18
N SER A 110 -24.32 -17.76 2.93
CA SER A 110 -23.04 -18.41 3.29
C SER A 110 -22.05 -17.43 3.92
N PRO A 111 -22.04 -17.31 5.27
CA PRO A 111 -21.12 -16.43 6.00
C PRO A 111 -19.65 -16.71 5.69
N PHE A 112 -19.30 -17.97 5.38
CA PHE A 112 -17.96 -18.37 4.97
C PHE A 112 -17.56 -17.74 3.62
N VAL A 113 -18.42 -17.87 2.60
CA VAL A 113 -18.14 -17.31 1.26
C VAL A 113 -18.15 -15.78 1.32
N GLU A 114 -19.10 -15.20 2.03
CA GLU A 114 -19.17 -13.76 2.25
C GLU A 114 -17.91 -13.23 2.96
N GLY A 115 -17.47 -13.91 4.02
CA GLY A 115 -16.23 -13.60 4.73
C GLY A 115 -14.99 -13.68 3.85
N PHE A 116 -14.86 -14.76 3.07
CA PHE A 116 -13.76 -14.95 2.14
C PHE A 116 -13.70 -13.84 1.08
N VAL A 117 -14.81 -13.60 0.37
CA VAL A 117 -14.87 -12.63 -0.73
C VAL A 117 -14.67 -11.21 -0.20
N SER A 118 -15.39 -10.82 0.85
CA SER A 118 -15.36 -9.45 1.38
C SER A 118 -13.97 -9.11 1.95
N ALA A 119 -13.37 -10.03 2.72
CA ALA A 119 -12.03 -9.81 3.27
C ALA A 119 -10.96 -9.78 2.18
N SER A 120 -11.04 -10.67 1.18
CA SER A 120 -10.08 -10.70 0.06
C SER A 120 -10.05 -9.38 -0.69
N LEU A 121 -11.22 -8.82 -0.96
CA LEU A 121 -11.34 -7.56 -1.69
C LEU A 121 -10.89 -6.39 -0.83
N LEU A 122 -11.34 -6.31 0.43
CA LEU A 122 -10.93 -5.23 1.33
C LEU A 122 -9.41 -5.19 1.53
N PHE A 123 -8.79 -6.36 1.69
CA PHE A 123 -7.35 -6.44 1.95
C PHE A 123 -6.52 -6.32 0.68
N ALA A 124 -6.96 -6.83 -0.47
CA ALA A 124 -6.16 -6.72 -1.70
C ALA A 124 -6.27 -5.33 -2.34
N ILE A 125 -7.44 -4.71 -2.29
CA ILE A 125 -7.76 -3.50 -3.05
C ILE A 125 -7.45 -2.28 -2.18
N GLY A 126 -6.21 -1.83 -2.27
CA GLY A 126 -5.76 -0.62 -1.61
C GLY A 126 -4.44 -0.12 -2.20
N PRO A 127 -4.23 1.20 -2.31
CA PRO A 127 -2.98 1.77 -2.80
C PRO A 127 -1.75 1.30 -2.00
N LEU A 128 -1.91 1.07 -0.68
CA LEU A 128 -0.88 0.51 0.19
C LEU A 128 -0.44 -0.91 -0.20
N ALA A 129 -1.34 -1.73 -0.74
CA ALA A 129 -1.01 -3.09 -1.15
C ALA A 129 -0.05 -3.06 -2.35
N ILE A 130 -0.28 -2.15 -3.30
CA ILE A 130 0.55 -1.97 -4.49
C ILE A 130 1.89 -1.32 -4.10
N LEU A 131 1.83 -0.14 -3.46
CA LEU A 131 3.01 0.65 -3.11
C LEU A 131 3.94 -0.14 -2.17
N GLY A 132 3.39 -0.79 -1.15
CA GLY A 132 4.16 -1.56 -0.19
C GLY A 132 4.82 -2.80 -0.79
N SER A 133 4.09 -3.53 -1.65
CA SER A 133 4.64 -4.73 -2.30
C SER A 133 5.77 -4.38 -3.28
N ILE A 134 5.64 -3.29 -4.04
CA ILE A 134 6.71 -2.81 -4.91
C ILE A 134 7.94 -2.40 -4.09
N SER A 135 7.76 -1.65 -3.00
CA SER A 135 8.86 -1.20 -2.13
C SER A 135 9.60 -2.37 -1.47
N ASP A 136 8.87 -3.39 -0.98
CA ASP A 136 9.46 -4.61 -0.42
C ASP A 136 10.22 -5.40 -1.50
N GLY A 137 9.64 -5.52 -2.70
CA GLY A 137 10.29 -6.13 -3.86
C GLY A 137 11.60 -5.42 -4.25
N MET A 138 11.61 -4.09 -4.23
CA MET A 138 12.80 -3.28 -4.51
C MET A 138 13.79 -3.23 -3.35
N SER A 139 13.48 -3.86 -2.21
CA SER A 139 14.27 -3.81 -0.97
C SER A 139 14.49 -2.38 -0.44
N THR A 140 13.56 -1.46 -0.72
CA THR A 140 13.63 -0.06 -0.25
C THR A 140 12.95 0.14 1.10
N GLY A 141 12.21 -0.86 1.59
CA GLY A 141 11.61 -0.86 2.93
C GLY A 141 10.36 -1.75 3.00
N ILE A 142 9.96 -2.11 4.22
CA ILE A 142 8.74 -2.90 4.47
C ILE A 142 7.71 -2.17 5.32
N ASP A 143 7.99 -0.93 5.73
CA ASP A 143 7.16 -0.15 6.66
C ASP A 143 5.70 -0.04 6.20
N GLN A 144 5.50 0.07 4.89
CA GLN A 144 4.19 0.17 4.27
C GLN A 144 3.39 -1.13 4.37
N LEU A 145 4.07 -2.27 4.16
CA LEU A 145 3.45 -3.58 4.32
C LEU A 145 3.25 -3.91 5.79
N LEU A 146 4.12 -3.49 6.70
CA LEU A 146 3.93 -3.65 8.14
C LEU A 146 2.71 -2.88 8.63
N LEU A 147 2.58 -1.63 8.21
CA LEU A 147 1.40 -0.82 8.46
C LEU A 147 0.14 -1.53 7.98
N LYS A 148 0.14 -1.93 6.70
CA LYS A 148 -0.98 -2.64 6.09
C LYS A 148 -1.30 -3.93 6.86
N SER A 149 -0.27 -4.70 7.21
CA SER A 149 -0.41 -5.96 7.95
C SER A 149 -1.11 -5.77 9.28
N THR A 150 -0.86 -4.65 9.94
CA THR A 150 -1.51 -4.33 11.21
C THR A 150 -2.96 -3.85 11.01
N LEU A 151 -3.26 -3.10 9.95
CA LEU A 151 -4.64 -2.73 9.61
C LEU A 151 -5.47 -3.98 9.24
N ASP A 152 -4.90 -4.84 8.39
CA ASP A 152 -5.52 -6.10 7.98
C ASP A 152 -5.70 -7.05 9.17
N PHE A 153 -4.77 -7.08 10.14
CA PHE A 153 -4.92 -7.86 11.38
C PHE A 153 -6.20 -7.49 12.13
N PHE A 154 -6.40 -6.20 12.42
CA PHE A 154 -7.55 -5.73 13.17
C PHE A 154 -8.86 -5.85 12.37
N ALA A 155 -8.80 -5.62 11.05
CA ALA A 155 -9.95 -5.82 10.18
C ALA A 155 -10.32 -7.30 10.06
N ALA A 156 -9.35 -8.21 9.90
CA ALA A 156 -9.56 -9.65 9.87
C ALA A 156 -10.13 -10.16 11.18
N MET A 157 -9.65 -9.66 12.32
CA MET A 157 -10.23 -9.94 13.62
C MET A 157 -11.70 -9.52 13.67
N ALA A 158 -12.01 -8.27 13.31
CA ALA A 158 -13.38 -7.75 13.37
C ALA A 158 -14.35 -8.42 12.37
N PHE A 159 -13.88 -8.84 11.20
CA PHE A 159 -14.73 -9.57 10.25
C PHE A 159 -14.91 -11.03 10.65
N ALA A 160 -13.89 -11.68 11.18
CA ALA A 160 -13.96 -13.08 11.56
C ALA A 160 -14.89 -13.33 12.75
N THR A 161 -15.14 -12.33 13.60
CA THR A 161 -16.16 -12.45 14.67
C THR A 161 -17.58 -12.62 14.12
N SER A 162 -17.85 -12.12 12.92
CA SER A 162 -19.19 -12.08 12.32
C SER A 162 -19.34 -13.07 11.15
N LEU A 163 -18.27 -13.26 10.36
CA LEU A 163 -18.27 -14.04 9.12
C LEU A 163 -17.46 -15.35 9.25
N GLY A 164 -16.82 -15.58 10.40
CA GLY A 164 -16.12 -16.81 10.73
C GLY A 164 -14.83 -17.04 9.94
N TRP A 165 -14.49 -18.33 9.77
CA TRP A 165 -13.21 -18.78 9.20
C TRP A 165 -12.99 -18.41 7.73
N GLY A 166 -14.03 -18.03 6.99
CA GLY A 166 -13.90 -17.56 5.60
C GLY A 166 -12.91 -16.41 5.46
N VAL A 167 -12.82 -15.55 6.46
CA VAL A 167 -11.88 -14.42 6.51
C VAL A 167 -10.42 -14.87 6.49
N ALA A 168 -10.06 -15.97 7.17
CA ALA A 168 -8.68 -16.46 7.17
C ALA A 168 -8.21 -16.91 5.77
N VAL A 169 -9.13 -17.45 4.97
CA VAL A 169 -8.85 -17.93 3.60
C VAL A 169 -8.54 -16.76 2.64
N SER A 170 -8.93 -15.54 2.99
CA SER A 170 -8.60 -14.33 2.21
C SER A 170 -7.10 -14.04 2.14
N ALA A 171 -6.30 -14.61 3.05
CA ALA A 171 -4.86 -14.51 3.01
C ALA A 171 -4.26 -15.08 1.70
N LEU A 172 -4.94 -16.04 1.06
CA LEU A 172 -4.49 -16.64 -0.21
C LEU A 172 -4.53 -15.66 -1.39
N PRO A 173 -5.69 -15.09 -1.78
CA PRO A 173 -5.74 -14.11 -2.87
C PRO A 173 -4.94 -12.84 -2.56
N VAL A 174 -4.91 -12.41 -1.30
CA VAL A 174 -4.08 -11.26 -0.88
C VAL A 174 -2.59 -11.56 -1.06
N GLY A 175 -2.14 -12.73 -0.62
CA GLY A 175 -0.76 -13.18 -0.79
C GLY A 175 -0.35 -13.30 -2.25
N LEU A 176 -1.24 -13.82 -3.10
CA LEU A 176 -0.99 -13.90 -4.55
C LEU A 176 -0.91 -12.51 -5.19
N TYR A 177 -1.85 -11.62 -4.85
CA TYR A 177 -1.89 -10.26 -5.38
C TYR A 177 -0.66 -9.43 -4.97
N GLN A 178 -0.33 -9.43 -3.68
CA GLN A 178 0.85 -8.75 -3.16
C GLN A 178 2.13 -9.39 -3.70
N GLY A 179 2.22 -10.72 -3.71
CA GLY A 179 3.37 -11.44 -4.26
C GLY A 179 3.65 -11.08 -5.72
N ALA A 180 2.61 -10.93 -6.55
CA ALA A 180 2.77 -10.48 -7.93
C ALA A 180 3.41 -9.08 -8.00
N TRP A 181 2.95 -8.14 -7.19
CA TRP A 181 3.55 -6.79 -7.11
C TRP A 181 4.96 -6.80 -6.54
N THR A 182 5.26 -7.66 -5.57
CA THR A 182 6.63 -7.85 -5.04
C THR A 182 7.58 -8.37 -6.11
N VAL A 183 7.14 -9.31 -6.95
CA VAL A 183 7.94 -9.79 -8.09
C VAL A 183 8.19 -8.68 -9.11
N ILE A 184 7.19 -7.82 -9.37
CA ILE A 184 7.39 -6.64 -10.21
C ILE A 184 8.43 -5.70 -9.57
N GLY A 185 8.33 -5.44 -8.25
CA GLY A 185 9.31 -4.64 -7.52
C GLY A 185 10.72 -5.22 -7.58
N LEU A 186 10.86 -6.53 -7.46
CA LEU A 186 12.13 -7.25 -7.62
C LEU A 186 12.75 -7.05 -9.01
N ALA A 187 11.94 -7.10 -10.06
CA ALA A 187 12.40 -6.84 -11.43
C ALA A 187 12.83 -5.37 -11.59
N LEU A 188 12.01 -4.43 -11.09
CA LEU A 188 12.31 -3.00 -11.12
C LEU A 188 13.60 -2.67 -10.38
N GLY A 189 13.83 -3.25 -9.19
CA GLY A 189 15.06 -3.03 -8.41
C GLY A 189 16.34 -3.57 -9.08
N LYS A 190 16.22 -4.45 -10.08
CA LYS A 190 17.36 -4.93 -10.88
C LYS A 190 17.60 -4.11 -12.15
N VAL A 191 16.55 -3.46 -12.67
CA VAL A 191 16.59 -2.71 -13.93
C VAL A 191 16.89 -1.24 -13.70
N LEU A 192 16.42 -0.69 -12.58
CA LEU A 192 16.54 0.74 -12.27
C LEU A 192 17.85 1.06 -11.55
N ASP A 193 18.44 2.19 -11.92
CA ASP A 193 19.60 2.74 -11.23
C ASP A 193 19.22 3.29 -9.85
N GLY A 194 20.21 3.40 -8.97
CA GLY A 194 20.00 3.83 -7.58
C GLY A 194 19.27 5.16 -7.43
N TYR A 195 19.54 6.15 -8.30
CA TYR A 195 18.87 7.46 -8.26
C TYR A 195 17.41 7.40 -8.76
N GLN A 196 17.08 6.47 -9.66
CA GLN A 196 15.71 6.23 -10.10
C GLN A 196 14.89 5.55 -9.00
N VAL A 197 15.53 4.61 -8.28
CA VAL A 197 14.95 4.00 -7.06
C VAL A 197 14.72 5.06 -5.98
N ASP A 198 15.64 6.00 -5.81
CA ASP A 198 15.46 7.13 -4.88
C ASP A 198 14.27 8.00 -5.29
N ALA A 199 14.14 8.35 -6.58
CA ALA A 199 12.99 9.11 -7.10
C ALA A 199 11.66 8.42 -6.77
N MET A 200 11.57 7.11 -7.03
CA MET A 200 10.40 6.29 -6.72
C MET A 200 10.11 6.25 -5.22
N THR A 201 11.15 6.10 -4.40
CA THR A 201 11.04 5.99 -2.95
C THR A 201 10.50 7.30 -2.36
N VAL A 202 10.99 8.45 -2.83
CA VAL A 202 10.53 9.76 -2.38
C VAL A 202 9.07 10.02 -2.80
N VAL A 203 8.71 9.71 -4.04
CA VAL A 203 7.30 9.80 -4.50
C VAL A 203 6.39 8.88 -3.69
N GLY A 204 6.83 7.65 -3.44
CA GLY A 204 6.15 6.71 -2.54
C GLY A 204 6.03 7.23 -1.11
N GLY A 205 7.07 7.89 -0.58
CA GLY A 205 7.05 8.53 0.73
C GLY A 205 5.99 9.63 0.84
N ILE A 206 5.80 10.44 -0.20
CA ILE A 206 4.72 11.45 -0.25
C ILE A 206 3.35 10.76 -0.27
N MET A 207 3.20 9.67 -1.02
CA MET A 207 1.96 8.90 -1.03
C MET A 207 1.67 8.28 0.35
N LEU A 208 2.68 7.76 1.05
CA LEU A 208 2.56 7.28 2.43
C LEU A 208 2.15 8.40 3.39
N LEU A 209 2.67 9.62 3.19
CA LEU A 209 2.27 10.78 4.00
C LEU A 209 0.77 11.07 3.83
N CYS A 210 0.25 11.00 2.61
CA CYS A 210 -1.19 11.11 2.35
C CYS A 210 -1.99 10.02 3.06
N ILE A 211 -1.47 8.79 3.11
CA ILE A 211 -2.10 7.67 3.82
C ILE A 211 -2.08 7.89 5.32
N ALA A 212 -0.98 8.36 5.89
CA ALA A 212 -0.88 8.73 7.30
C ALA A 212 -1.96 9.76 7.68
N PHE A 213 -2.13 10.81 6.87
CA PHE A 213 -3.15 11.83 7.10
C PHE A 213 -4.58 11.30 6.97
N ARG A 214 -4.81 10.32 6.08
CA ARG A 214 -6.10 9.64 5.98
C ARG A 214 -6.39 8.81 7.22
N LEU A 215 -5.41 8.07 7.74
CA LEU A 215 -5.54 7.25 8.96
C LEU A 215 -5.79 8.11 10.21
N LEU A 216 -5.07 9.23 10.33
CA LEU A 216 -5.24 10.22 11.41
C LEU A 216 -6.50 11.09 11.26
N LYS A 217 -7.33 10.84 10.22
CA LYS A 217 -8.54 11.62 9.91
C LYS A 217 -8.28 13.14 9.75
N ILE A 218 -7.08 13.52 9.30
CA ILE A 218 -6.68 14.92 9.08
C ILE A 218 -7.09 15.38 7.68
N LYS A 219 -6.69 14.64 6.64
CA LYS A 219 -7.02 14.93 5.23
C LYS A 219 -7.00 13.65 4.41
N SER A 220 -8.03 13.44 3.61
CA SER A 220 -8.07 12.36 2.63
C SER A 220 -7.64 12.88 1.27
N VAL A 221 -6.58 12.28 0.71
CA VAL A 221 -6.13 12.50 -0.66
C VAL A 221 -6.38 11.22 -1.44
N ALA A 222 -6.76 11.35 -2.71
CA ALA A 222 -6.98 10.21 -3.58
C ALA A 222 -5.65 9.57 -4.01
N VAL A 223 -5.05 8.78 -3.11
CA VAL A 223 -3.73 8.14 -3.31
C VAL A 223 -3.76 7.16 -4.47
N GLY A 224 -4.90 6.54 -4.78
CA GLY A 224 -5.06 5.69 -5.96
C GLY A 224 -4.78 6.43 -7.26
N ASN A 225 -5.18 7.71 -7.34
CA ASN A 225 -4.90 8.57 -8.49
C ASN A 225 -3.42 8.97 -8.60
N LEU A 226 -2.63 8.81 -7.54
CA LEU A 226 -1.20 9.12 -7.55
C LEU A 226 -0.34 7.90 -7.96
N LEU A 227 -0.89 6.69 -8.06
CA LEU A 227 -0.14 5.48 -8.43
C LEU A 227 0.70 5.62 -9.72
N PRO A 228 0.22 6.28 -10.80
CA PRO A 228 1.04 6.47 -12.00
C PRO A 228 2.33 7.28 -11.76
N ALA A 229 2.37 8.11 -10.71
CA ALA A 229 3.56 8.88 -10.35
C ALA A 229 4.76 7.97 -10.02
N LEU A 230 4.53 6.77 -9.50
CA LEU A 230 5.59 5.79 -9.21
C LEU A 230 6.29 5.31 -10.48
N ALA A 231 5.57 5.19 -11.59
CA ALA A 231 6.15 4.83 -12.88
C ALA A 231 6.80 6.03 -13.57
N ILE A 232 6.27 7.24 -13.35
CA ILE A 232 6.81 8.47 -13.95
C ILE A 232 8.10 8.90 -13.25
N ALA A 233 8.22 8.73 -11.94
CA ALA A 233 9.40 9.11 -11.16
C ALA A 233 10.74 8.61 -11.72
N PRO A 234 10.93 7.31 -11.98
CA PRO A 234 12.20 6.80 -12.50
C PRO A 234 12.44 7.23 -13.95
N LEU A 235 11.37 7.40 -14.75
CA LEU A 235 11.46 7.84 -16.14
C LEU A 235 11.84 9.32 -16.25
N LEU A 236 11.24 10.16 -15.41
CA LEU A 236 11.52 11.58 -15.38
C LEU A 236 12.91 11.84 -14.81
N ALA A 237 13.33 11.09 -13.78
CA ALA A 237 14.70 11.12 -13.28
C ALA A 237 15.70 10.73 -14.37
N LEU A 238 15.42 9.67 -15.14
CA LEU A 238 16.26 9.26 -16.28
C LEU A 238 16.35 10.36 -17.36
N ALA A 239 15.22 10.95 -17.72
CA ALA A 239 15.20 12.03 -18.71
C ALA A 239 16.02 13.24 -18.25
N MET A 240 15.92 13.61 -16.98
CA MET A 240 16.68 14.75 -16.43
C MET A 240 18.16 14.43 -16.23
N HIS A 241 18.51 13.17 -15.98
CA HIS A 241 19.90 12.73 -15.85
C HIS A 241 20.74 13.00 -17.11
N GLN A 242 20.11 13.06 -18.29
CA GLN A 242 20.80 13.35 -19.55
C GLN A 242 21.28 14.81 -19.67
N PHE A 243 20.85 15.70 -18.77
CA PHE A 243 21.17 17.13 -18.78
C PHE A 243 22.18 17.54 -17.70
N ILE A 244 22.90 16.57 -17.12
CA ILE A 244 23.96 16.79 -16.12
C ILE A 244 25.28 17.08 -16.79
#